data_AF-A0A3D5FJH8-F1
#
_entry.id   AF-A0A3D5FJH8-F1
#
_cell.length_a   1.000
_cell.length_b   1.000
_cell.length_c   1.000
_cell.angle_alpha   90.00
_cell.angle_beta   90.00
_cell.angle_gamma   90.00
#
_symmetry.space_group_name_H-M   'P 1'
#
loop_
_entity.id
_entity.type
_entity.pdbx_description
1 polymer ?
#
loop_
_entity_poly.entity_id
_entity_poly.type
_entity_poly.pdbx_seq_one_letter_code
_entity_poly.pdbx_strand_id
1 'polypeptide(L)'
;MIEIGSVHEIVRYPVKSMAGVVTTSARLGWHGLPEDRRFAVRRVDDKGGFPWVSASQFPERVLYQPVGLDVSHEEPLPTHVRTPDGADLAIGSNELDSHLSERIGRAVEVTRAKHGVFDEAALSVISQRRSPGFARKPG
;
A
#
# COMPACT_ATOMS: atom_id res chain seq x y z
N MET A 1 29.96 -2.62 17.25
CA MET A 1 28.68 -2.77 16.52
C MET A 1 27.73 -3.50 17.45
N ILE A 2 26.48 -3.02 17.61
CA ILE A 2 25.49 -3.65 18.48
C ILE A 2 24.37 -4.17 17.59
N GLU A 3 24.13 -5.48 17.61
CA GLU A 3 22.98 -6.08 16.96
C GLU A 3 21.73 -5.85 17.82
N ILE A 4 20.68 -5.29 17.21
CA ILE A 4 19.44 -4.93 17.91
C ILE A 4 18.25 -5.83 17.52
N GLY A 5 18.48 -6.79 16.61
CA GLY A 5 17.49 -7.75 16.13
C GLY A 5 17.74 -8.18 14.70
N SER A 6 16.86 -9.05 14.21
CA SER A 6 16.82 -9.55 12.83
C SER A 6 15.50 -9.22 12.17
N VAL A 7 15.49 -9.13 10.83
CA VAL A 7 14.27 -8.92 10.05
C VAL A 7 13.46 -10.21 10.05
N HIS A 8 12.25 -10.16 10.61
CA HIS A 8 11.34 -11.30 10.64
C HIS A 8 10.53 -11.43 9.34
N GLU A 9 10.07 -10.30 8.81
CA GLU A 9 9.21 -10.26 7.63
C GLU A 9 9.41 -8.94 6.89
N ILE A 10 9.30 -8.99 5.56
CA ILE A 10 9.26 -7.81 4.69
C ILE A 10 7.90 -7.85 3.99
N VAL A 11 7.13 -6.77 4.14
CA VAL A 11 5.80 -6.64 3.55
C VAL A 11 5.75 -5.38 2.70
N ARG A 12 5.37 -5.54 1.43
CA ARG A 12 5.09 -4.42 0.51
C ARG A 12 3.61 -4.17 0.38
N TYR A 13 3.22 -2.93 0.11
CA TYR A 13 1.85 -2.49 -0.07
C TYR A 13 1.71 -1.82 -1.44
N PRO A 14 1.75 -2.60 -2.54
CA PRO A 14 1.79 -2.03 -3.90
C PRO A 14 0.57 -1.15 -4.21
N VAL A 15 -0.57 -1.42 -3.56
CA VAL A 15 -1.75 -0.56 -3.59
C VAL A 15 -1.96 0.06 -2.20
N LYS A 16 -2.04 1.39 -2.12
CA LYS A 16 -2.26 2.12 -0.88
C LYS A 16 -3.55 1.64 -0.19
N SER A 17 -3.46 1.42 1.12
CA SER A 17 -4.58 1.01 1.99
C SER A 17 -5.22 -0.34 1.64
N MET A 18 -4.50 -1.22 0.94
CA MET A 18 -4.90 -2.62 0.71
C MET A 18 -3.97 -3.59 1.43
N ALA A 19 -4.26 -4.90 1.35
CA ALA A 19 -3.44 -5.93 1.96
C ALA A 19 -1.99 -5.89 1.44
N GLY A 20 -1.07 -6.22 2.33
CA GLY A 20 0.35 -6.32 2.00
C GLY A 20 0.68 -7.63 1.28
N VAL A 21 1.79 -7.60 0.52
CA VAL A 21 2.40 -8.73 -0.17
C VAL A 21 3.73 -9.03 0.52
N VAL A 22 3.84 -10.22 1.09
CA VAL A 22 5.05 -10.68 1.77
C VAL A 22 6.13 -10.98 0.74
N THR A 23 7.37 -10.56 1.03
CA THR A 23 8.54 -10.87 0.19
C THR A 23 9.69 -11.44 1.01
N THR A 24 10.52 -12.26 0.37
CA THR A 24 11.71 -12.86 1.00
C THR A 24 12.90 -11.91 1.03
N SER A 25 12.93 -10.95 0.10
CA SER A 25 13.91 -9.87 0.03
C SER A 25 13.27 -8.65 -0.64
N ALA A 26 13.92 -7.49 -0.50
CA ALA A 26 13.56 -6.29 -1.24
C ALA A 26 14.78 -5.38 -1.37
N ARG A 27 14.92 -4.70 -2.51
CA ARG A 27 15.88 -3.60 -2.62
C ARG A 27 15.36 -2.37 -1.89
N LEU A 28 16.25 -1.63 -1.23
CA LEU A 28 15.95 -0.33 -0.66
C LEU A 28 16.56 0.77 -1.51
N GLY A 29 15.71 1.64 -2.08
CA GLY A 29 16.10 2.83 -2.83
C GLY A 29 15.78 4.12 -2.10
N TRP A 30 16.10 5.24 -2.74
CA TRP A 30 15.88 6.60 -2.20
C TRP A 30 14.41 6.92 -1.90
N HIS A 31 13.48 6.28 -2.60
CA HIS A 31 12.03 6.47 -2.42
C HIS A 31 11.36 5.33 -1.66
N GLY A 32 12.14 4.53 -0.92
CA GLY A 32 11.66 3.32 -0.25
C GLY A 32 11.87 2.07 -1.09
N LEU A 33 10.99 1.08 -0.90
CA LEU A 33 11.05 -0.16 -1.67
C LEU A 33 10.52 0.10 -3.10
N PRO A 34 11.24 -0.32 -4.16
CA PRO A 34 10.74 -0.19 -5.51
C PRO A 34 9.39 -0.92 -5.66
N GLU A 35 8.53 -0.33 -6.49
CA GLU A 35 7.18 -0.80 -6.73
C GLU A 35 6.22 -0.82 -5.51
N ASP A 36 6.64 -0.27 -4.36
CA ASP A 36 5.74 -0.08 -3.21
C ASP A 36 4.85 1.16 -3.37
N ARG A 37 3.60 1.05 -2.89
CA ARG A 37 2.52 2.06 -2.98
C ARG A 37 2.40 2.75 -4.35
N ARG A 38 2.70 2.04 -5.44
CA ARG A 38 2.61 2.57 -6.81
C ARG A 38 1.20 2.88 -7.21
N PHE A 39 0.22 2.17 -6.67
CA PHE A 39 -1.18 2.40 -6.93
C PHE A 39 -1.87 3.05 -5.73
N ALA A 40 -2.79 3.96 -6.00
CA ALA A 40 -3.65 4.55 -4.98
C ALA A 40 -5.03 4.83 -5.56
N VAL A 41 -6.06 4.68 -4.72
CA VAL A 41 -7.42 5.10 -5.05
C VAL A 41 -7.51 6.59 -4.81
N ARG A 42 -7.85 7.35 -5.86
CA ARG A 42 -8.10 8.79 -5.79
C ARG A 42 -9.54 9.13 -6.11
N ARG A 43 -10.00 10.26 -5.59
CA ARG A 43 -11.30 10.84 -5.88
C ARG A 43 -11.23 11.62 -7.20
N VAL A 44 -12.17 11.38 -8.10
CA VAL A 44 -12.15 11.97 -9.45
C VAL A 44 -12.51 13.47 -9.42
N ASP A 45 -13.35 13.88 -8.48
CA ASP A 45 -13.85 15.24 -8.32
C ASP A 45 -12.92 16.16 -7.49
N ASP A 46 -11.88 15.59 -6.87
CA ASP A 46 -11.01 16.30 -5.94
C ASP A 46 -9.95 17.13 -6.69
N LYS A 47 -10.08 18.45 -6.57
CA LYS A 47 -9.13 19.44 -7.10
C LYS A 47 -8.12 19.93 -6.06
N GLY A 48 -8.13 19.35 -4.87
CA GLY A 48 -7.24 19.69 -3.77
C GLY A 48 -5.88 19.00 -3.88
N GLY A 49 -5.01 19.26 -2.90
CA GLY A 49 -3.67 18.67 -2.85
C GLY A 49 -3.61 17.23 -2.30
N PHE A 50 -4.74 16.66 -1.85
CA PHE A 50 -4.79 15.34 -1.23
C PHE A 50 -6.03 14.54 -1.69
N PRO A 51 -6.02 14.02 -2.93
CA PRO A 51 -7.17 13.36 -3.52
C PRO A 51 -7.32 11.89 -3.06
N TRP A 52 -6.44 11.41 -2.18
CA TRP A 52 -6.36 9.99 -1.82
C TRP A 52 -7.49 9.58 -0.88
N VAL A 53 -8.10 8.44 -1.18
CA VAL A 53 -8.99 7.76 -0.24
C VAL A 53 -8.12 7.00 0.75
N SER A 54 -8.17 7.36 2.03
CA SER A 54 -7.44 6.68 3.10
C SER A 54 -8.23 5.50 3.67
N ALA A 55 -7.54 4.56 4.32
CA ALA A 55 -8.17 3.45 5.05
C ALA A 55 -9.14 3.94 6.14
N SER A 56 -8.92 5.12 6.72
CA SER A 56 -9.85 5.69 7.72
C SER A 56 -11.24 6.02 7.16
N GLN A 57 -11.37 6.21 5.85
CA GLN A 57 -12.66 6.47 5.18
C GLN A 57 -13.34 5.19 4.74
N PHE A 58 -12.57 4.15 4.42
CA PHE A 58 -13.09 2.84 4.03
C PHE A 58 -12.16 1.72 4.54
N PRO A 59 -12.32 1.32 5.83
CA PRO A 59 -11.40 0.40 6.49
C PRO A 59 -11.35 -0.98 5.84
N GLU A 60 -12.46 -1.44 5.25
CA GLU A 60 -12.56 -2.75 4.58
C GLU A 60 -11.58 -2.91 3.41
N ARG A 61 -10.99 -1.83 2.90
CA ARG A 61 -9.96 -1.93 1.85
C ARG A 61 -8.76 -2.76 2.24
N VAL A 62 -8.44 -2.87 3.53
CA VAL A 62 -7.34 -3.73 3.99
C VAL A 62 -7.59 -5.22 3.68
N LEU A 63 -8.84 -5.60 3.38
CA LEU A 63 -9.21 -6.96 2.98
C LEU A 63 -9.04 -7.21 1.48
N TYR A 64 -8.85 -6.17 0.68
CA TYR A 64 -8.60 -6.29 -0.76
C TYR A 64 -7.14 -6.71 -0.96
N GLN A 65 -6.93 -7.75 -1.74
CA GLN A 65 -5.63 -8.38 -1.90
C GLN A 65 -5.08 -8.10 -3.29
N PRO A 66 -3.95 -7.38 -3.43
CA PRO A 66 -3.26 -7.30 -4.72
C PRO A 66 -2.77 -8.68 -5.16
N VAL A 67 -3.12 -9.11 -6.37
CA VAL A 67 -2.81 -10.43 -6.93
C VAL A 67 -2.38 -10.35 -8.40
N GLY A 68 -1.83 -11.46 -8.91
CA GLY A 68 -1.34 -11.60 -10.28
C GLY A 68 -0.10 -10.74 -10.52
N LEU A 69 1.08 -11.33 -10.53
CA LEU A 69 2.33 -10.58 -10.61
C LEU A 69 2.77 -10.36 -12.06
N ASP A 70 2.92 -9.10 -12.47
CA ASP A 70 3.67 -8.71 -13.65
C ASP A 70 5.17 -8.66 -13.32
N VAL A 71 5.91 -9.59 -13.90
CA VAL A 71 7.36 -9.77 -13.71
C VAL A 71 8.19 -9.06 -14.77
N SER A 72 7.58 -8.22 -15.62
CA SER A 72 8.31 -7.37 -16.56
C SER A 72 9.10 -6.25 -15.87
N HIS A 73 8.75 -5.96 -14.62
CA HIS A 73 9.46 -5.03 -13.74
C HIS A 73 10.52 -5.76 -12.90
N GLU A 74 11.63 -5.07 -12.55
CA GLU A 74 12.65 -5.63 -11.64
C GLU A 74 12.04 -6.10 -10.31
N GLU A 75 11.03 -5.38 -9.82
CA GLU A 75 10.21 -5.79 -8.69
C GLU A 75 8.77 -6.02 -9.18
N PRO A 76 8.15 -7.19 -8.91
CA PRO A 76 6.84 -7.52 -9.48
C PRO A 76 5.72 -6.59 -9.00
N LEU A 77 4.85 -6.19 -9.92
CA LEU A 77 3.64 -5.42 -9.62
C LEU A 77 2.40 -6.30 -9.69
N PRO A 78 1.38 -6.05 -8.86
CA PRO A 78 0.09 -6.67 -9.05
C PRO A 78 -0.56 -6.17 -10.35
N THR A 79 -1.28 -7.06 -11.01
CA THR A 79 -2.10 -6.82 -12.21
C THR A 79 -3.58 -6.75 -11.85
N HIS A 80 -3.97 -7.36 -10.74
CA HIS A 80 -5.35 -7.43 -10.28
C HIS A 80 -5.45 -7.13 -8.79
N VAL A 81 -6.66 -6.85 -8.35
CA VAL A 81 -7.06 -6.81 -6.95
C VAL A 81 -8.15 -7.85 -6.75
N ARG A 82 -7.89 -8.82 -5.88
CA ARG A 82 -8.89 -9.72 -5.35
C ARG A 82 -9.71 -8.98 -4.30
N THR A 83 -10.99 -8.90 -4.53
CA THR A 83 -11.97 -8.30 -3.64
C THR A 83 -12.30 -9.26 -2.47
N PRO A 84 -12.92 -8.77 -1.38
CA PRO A 84 -13.29 -9.62 -0.25
C PRO A 84 -14.33 -10.70 -0.58
N ASP A 85 -15.12 -10.50 -1.64
CA ASP A 85 -16.09 -11.49 -2.15
C ASP A 85 -15.46 -12.49 -3.15
N GLY A 86 -14.15 -12.35 -3.43
CA GLY A 86 -13.36 -13.30 -4.19
C GLY A 86 -13.21 -12.99 -5.68
N ALA A 87 -13.82 -11.91 -6.20
CA ALA A 87 -13.63 -11.50 -7.58
C ALA A 87 -12.24 -10.87 -7.80
N ASP A 88 -11.55 -11.27 -8.87
CA ASP A 88 -10.27 -10.67 -9.30
C ASP A 88 -10.55 -9.59 -10.37
N LEU A 89 -10.32 -8.33 -10.02
CA LEU A 89 -10.56 -7.18 -10.89
C LEU A 89 -9.24 -6.56 -11.34
N ALA A 90 -9.09 -6.30 -12.63
CA ALA A 90 -7.84 -5.79 -13.19
C ALA A 90 -7.54 -4.35 -12.72
N ILE A 91 -6.28 -4.08 -12.40
CA ILE A 91 -5.82 -2.73 -12.04
C ILE A 91 -5.80 -1.85 -13.30
N GLY A 92 -6.46 -0.69 -13.22
CA GLY A 92 -6.64 0.23 -14.35
C GLY A 92 -7.85 -0.09 -15.22
N SER A 93 -8.72 -1.01 -14.79
CA SER A 93 -9.96 -1.34 -15.47
C SER A 93 -11.14 -0.54 -14.91
N ASN A 94 -12.11 -0.23 -15.77
CA ASN A 94 -13.33 0.49 -15.36
C ASN A 94 -14.16 -0.32 -14.37
N GLU A 95 -14.06 -1.65 -14.41
CA GLU A 95 -14.76 -2.57 -13.51
C GLU A 95 -14.26 -2.42 -12.07
N LEU A 96 -12.94 -2.33 -11.87
CA LEU A 96 -12.37 -2.09 -10.54
C LEU A 96 -12.77 -0.70 -10.01
N ASP A 97 -12.69 0.33 -10.85
CA ASP A 97 -13.05 1.69 -10.46
C ASP A 97 -14.53 1.82 -10.11
N SER A 98 -15.41 1.16 -10.87
CA SER A 98 -16.86 1.12 -10.60
C SER A 98 -17.15 0.39 -9.29
N HIS A 99 -16.56 -0.80 -9.09
CA HIS A 99 -16.71 -1.58 -7.86
C HIS A 99 -16.29 -0.77 -6.62
N LEU A 100 -15.16 -0.08 -6.69
CA LEU A 100 -14.69 0.76 -5.58
C LEU A 100 -15.58 1.99 -5.38
N SER A 101 -16.05 2.60 -6.46
CA SER A 101 -16.93 3.77 -6.41
C SER A 101 -18.27 3.47 -5.74
N GLU A 102 -18.87 2.33 -6.07
CA GLU A 102 -20.11 1.85 -5.46
C GLU A 102 -19.95 1.64 -3.95
N ARG A 103 -18.87 0.98 -3.53
CA ARG A 103 -18.62 0.71 -2.10
C ARG A 103 -18.25 1.95 -1.29
N ILE A 104 -17.56 2.91 -1.92
CA ILE A 104 -17.16 4.17 -1.27
C ILE A 104 -18.31 5.20 -1.30
N GLY A 105 -19.31 5.02 -2.17
CA GLY A 105 -20.41 5.96 -2.35
C GLY A 105 -20.01 7.25 -3.08
N ARG A 106 -18.89 7.23 -3.81
CA ARG A 106 -18.42 8.35 -4.64
C ARG A 106 -17.52 7.85 -5.77
N ALA A 107 -17.53 8.54 -6.89
CA ALA A 107 -16.63 8.29 -8.02
C ALA A 107 -15.14 8.36 -7.60
N VAL A 108 -14.45 7.25 -7.79
CA VAL A 108 -13.03 7.08 -7.54
C VAL A 108 -12.38 6.32 -8.69
N GLU A 109 -11.06 6.40 -8.77
CA GLU A 109 -10.27 5.60 -9.71
C GLU A 109 -8.95 5.15 -9.07
N VAL A 110 -8.44 4.02 -9.54
CA VAL A 110 -7.08 3.54 -9.21
C VAL A 110 -6.08 4.19 -10.15
N THR A 111 -5.18 4.99 -9.61
CA THR A 111 -4.13 5.66 -10.38
C THR A 111 -2.73 5.15 -10.03
N ARG A 112 -1.80 5.26 -10.99
CA ARG A 112 -0.39 4.87 -10.82
C ARG A 112 0.49 6.11 -10.59
N ALA A 113 1.20 6.14 -9.48
CA ALA A 113 2.20 7.16 -9.17
C ALA A 113 3.59 6.77 -9.71
N LYS A 114 4.45 7.76 -9.96
CA LYS A 114 5.85 7.53 -10.37
C LYS A 114 6.73 7.04 -9.22
N HIS A 115 6.60 7.66 -8.04
CA HIS A 115 7.48 7.44 -6.89
C HIS A 115 6.77 6.87 -5.65
N GLY A 116 5.57 6.30 -5.84
CA GLY A 116 4.71 5.81 -4.75
C GLY A 116 3.96 6.91 -4.01
N VAL A 117 2.85 6.55 -3.35
CA VAL A 117 2.01 7.47 -2.57
C VAL A 117 2.10 7.14 -1.09
N PHE A 118 2.80 7.99 -0.32
CA PHE A 118 3.03 7.82 1.11
C PHE A 118 2.41 8.97 1.91
N ASP A 119 1.97 8.70 3.13
CA ASP A 119 1.42 9.75 4.01
C ASP A 119 2.54 10.51 4.73
N GLU A 120 3.49 9.80 5.33
CA GLU A 120 4.63 10.39 6.04
C GLU A 120 5.97 9.82 5.56
N ALA A 121 6.18 8.51 5.73
CA ALA A 121 7.42 7.83 5.39
C ALA A 121 7.20 6.65 4.43
N ALA A 122 8.23 6.36 3.62
CA ALA A 122 8.24 5.25 2.67
C ALA A 122 8.63 3.90 3.29
N LEU A 123 9.15 3.91 4.52
CA LEU A 123 9.48 2.72 5.28
C LEU A 123 8.91 2.82 6.69
N SER A 124 8.52 1.69 7.24
CA SER A 124 8.14 1.56 8.64
C SER A 124 8.81 0.32 9.21
N VAL A 125 9.38 0.44 10.40
CA VAL A 125 9.96 -0.68 11.14
C VAL A 125 9.06 -0.95 12.34
N ILE A 126 8.50 -2.15 12.38
CA ILE A 126 7.60 -2.59 13.45
C ILE A 126 8.30 -3.73 14.18
N SER A 127 8.46 -3.59 15.50
CA SER A 127 9.00 -4.65 16.34
C SER A 127 7.88 -5.49 16.93
N GLN A 128 8.06 -6.81 16.95
CA GLN A 128 7.16 -7.72 17.69
C GLN A 128 7.28 -7.55 19.21
N ARG A 129 8.40 -6.97 19.69
CA ARG A 129 8.59 -6.66 21.10
C ARG A 129 8.09 -5.25 21.38
N ARG A 130 7.24 -5.12 22.39
CA ARG A 130 6.97 -3.82 23.01
C ARG A 130 8.23 -3.37 23.73
N SER A 131 8.87 -2.31 23.25
CA SER A 131 9.96 -1.68 24.00
C SER A 131 9.43 -1.20 25.35
N PRO A 132 10.16 -1.38 26.48
CA PRO A 132 9.92 -0.57 27.66
C PRO A 132 10.05 0.89 27.20
N GLY A 133 9.08 1.73 27.56
CA GLY A 133 8.86 3.03 26.94
C GLY A 133 10.14 3.81 26.63
N PHE A 134 10.17 4.44 25.46
CA PHE A 134 11.18 5.40 25.07
C PHE A 134 11.08 6.61 26.01
N ALA A 135 11.59 6.47 27.24
CA ALA A 135 11.63 7.55 28.21
C ALA A 135 12.61 8.59 27.66
N ARG A 136 12.07 9.73 27.25
CA ARG A 136 12.85 10.93 26.94
C ARG A 136 13.73 11.18 28.17
N LYS A 137 15.06 11.17 28.00
CA LYS A 137 15.95 11.68 29.07
C LYS A 137 15.50 13.12 29.35
N PRO A 138 15.17 13.47 30.60
CA PRO A 138 15.09 14.87 30.98
C PRO A 138 16.51 15.42 30.89
N GLY A 139 16.69 16.40 30.01
CA GLY A 139 17.78 17.37 30.11
C GLY A 139 17.23 18.63 30.73
#